data_AF-A0A231VCS6-F1
#
_entry.id   AF-A0A231VCS6-F1
#
_cell.length_a   1.000
_cell.length_b   1.000
_cell.length_c   1.000
_cell.angle_alpha   90.00
_cell.angle_beta   90.00
_cell.angle_gamma   90.00
#
_symmetry.space_group_name_H-M   'P 1'
#
loop_
_entity.id
_entity.type
_entity.pdbx_description
1 polymer ?
#
loop_
_entity_poly.entity_id
_entity_poly.type
_entity_poly.pdbx_seq_one_letter_code
_entity_poly.pdbx_strand_id
1 'polypeptide(L)'
;MLKGVAASPGIAIGKVFLYTKKFAEINTQSIDEAMVEDEIAKFENSIKLTIEQIEKIKEKSEREFGKDKAAIFEAHLMLVNDSEFHDSVKNMIKNEHVTADNAVNQVIEQHASMMESLDDKYLKERAVDLRDVGSRIINNLFRIINVNLSELYEKVIIIAKDLTPSDTATMRKEMVLGFATDIGGRTSHTAIMARSLEIPAVVGTGNVTQSVVGGETAIIDGNEGIVIINPDDVTLKEYEEKLNKYKMKVERLKELKDLPAMTTDGERSMLAANIGTPNDVEGALKNGAEGIGLFRTEFLYMNRNNFPTEEEQFEAYKYVAEKMNGKPVTIRTLDIGGDKKLPYLNMPDEMNPFLGYRAIRL
;
A
#
# COMPACT_ATOMS: atom_id res chain seq x y z
N MET A 1 -21.22 -8.00 15.27
CA MET A 1 -19.77 -7.96 15.58
C MET A 1 -19.05 -8.89 14.60
N LEU A 2 -18.01 -8.41 13.96
CA LEU A 2 -17.20 -9.14 12.98
C LEU A 2 -15.74 -9.13 13.45
N LYS A 3 -15.01 -10.21 13.15
CA LYS A 3 -13.61 -10.36 13.54
C LYS A 3 -12.76 -10.52 12.30
N GLY A 4 -11.67 -9.77 12.25
CA GLY A 4 -10.65 -9.85 11.20
C GLY A 4 -9.24 -9.81 11.80
N VAL A 5 -8.29 -9.40 10.98
CA VAL A 5 -6.89 -9.25 11.33
C VAL A 5 -6.62 -7.80 11.70
N ALA A 6 -6.12 -7.58 12.92
CA ALA A 6 -5.62 -6.28 13.37
C ALA A 6 -4.46 -5.82 12.47
N ALA A 7 -4.72 -4.85 11.60
CA ALA A 7 -3.75 -4.32 10.65
C ALA A 7 -2.99 -3.12 11.24
N SER A 8 -3.73 -2.16 11.81
CA SER A 8 -3.19 -0.93 12.39
C SER A 8 -3.93 -0.58 13.69
N PRO A 9 -3.21 -0.28 14.79
CA PRO A 9 -3.81 -0.09 16.11
C PRO A 9 -4.64 1.19 16.21
N GLY A 10 -5.47 1.26 17.25
CA GLY A 10 -6.35 2.40 17.57
C GLY A 10 -7.84 2.07 17.46
N ILE A 11 -8.67 3.04 17.82
CA ILE A 11 -10.13 2.90 17.81
C ILE A 11 -10.72 4.04 16.97
N ALA A 12 -11.63 3.71 16.07
CA ALA A 12 -12.38 4.67 15.27
C ALA A 12 -13.87 4.46 15.46
N ILE A 13 -14.63 5.55 15.59
CA ILE A 13 -16.09 5.55 15.70
C ILE A 13 -16.60 6.61 14.72
N GLY A 14 -17.53 6.25 13.85
CA GLY A 14 -18.05 7.18 12.85
C GLY A 14 -19.04 6.54 11.89
N LYS A 15 -19.51 7.35 10.93
CA LYS A 15 -20.41 6.86 9.89
C LYS A 15 -19.67 6.06 8.83
N VAL A 16 -20.30 5.00 8.37
CA VAL A 16 -19.78 4.12 7.35
C VAL A 16 -19.91 4.79 5.98
N PHE A 17 -18.78 4.84 5.29
CA PHE A 17 -18.71 5.03 3.86
C PHE A 17 -18.42 3.67 3.22
N LEU A 18 -19.46 3.07 2.63
CA LEU A 18 -19.33 1.79 1.93
C LEU A 18 -18.69 2.03 0.56
N TYR A 19 -17.41 1.68 0.45
CA TYR A 19 -16.63 1.81 -0.77
C TYR A 19 -16.78 0.56 -1.63
N THR A 20 -17.64 0.65 -2.63
CA THR A 20 -17.84 -0.37 -3.66
C THR A 20 -17.36 0.16 -5.01
N LYS A 21 -16.39 -0.55 -5.61
CA LYS A 21 -16.02 -0.31 -7.01
C LYS A 21 -17.14 -0.83 -7.91
N LYS A 22 -17.56 -0.01 -8.87
CA LYS A 22 -18.37 -0.50 -9.99
C LYS A 22 -17.40 -1.12 -10.99
N PHE A 23 -17.65 -2.37 -11.35
CA PHE A 23 -16.95 -3.02 -12.44
C PHE A 23 -17.81 -2.90 -13.69
N ALA A 24 -17.19 -2.59 -14.82
CA ALA A 24 -17.87 -2.72 -16.10
C ALA A 24 -18.19 -4.20 -16.34
N GLU A 25 -19.37 -4.48 -16.88
CA GLU A 25 -19.63 -5.79 -17.46
C GLU A 25 -18.88 -5.87 -18.78
N ILE A 26 -17.91 -6.79 -18.86
CA ILE A 26 -17.11 -6.99 -20.07
C ILE A 26 -18.01 -7.56 -21.16
N ASN A 27 -18.03 -6.90 -22.31
CA ASN A 27 -18.78 -7.35 -23.46
C ASN A 27 -17.98 -8.40 -24.22
N THR A 28 -18.35 -9.68 -24.10
CA THR A 28 -17.65 -10.76 -24.83
C THR A 28 -18.20 -11.00 -26.24
N GLN A 29 -19.01 -10.10 -26.77
CA GLN A 29 -19.56 -10.23 -28.12
C GLN A 29 -18.49 -9.95 -29.18
N SER A 30 -18.66 -10.58 -30.33
CA SER A 30 -17.86 -10.26 -31.51
C SER A 30 -18.35 -8.95 -32.13
N ILE A 31 -17.42 -8.17 -32.68
CA ILE A 31 -17.68 -6.90 -33.36
C ILE A 31 -17.63 -7.10 -34.87
N ASP A 32 -18.36 -6.27 -35.61
CA ASP A 32 -18.22 -6.22 -37.07
C ASP A 32 -16.86 -5.59 -37.45
N GLU A 33 -16.30 -5.98 -38.60
CA GLU A 33 -15.05 -5.41 -39.13
C GLU A 33 -15.09 -3.87 -39.24
N ALA A 34 -16.27 -3.30 -39.50
CA ALA A 34 -16.49 -1.86 -39.57
C ALA A 34 -16.30 -1.14 -38.21
N MET A 35 -16.38 -1.86 -37.08
CA MET A 35 -16.22 -1.31 -35.72
C MET A 35 -14.79 -1.43 -35.18
N VAL A 36 -13.89 -2.12 -35.89
CA VAL A 36 -12.52 -2.39 -35.43
C VAL A 36 -11.75 -1.09 -35.15
N GLU A 37 -11.78 -0.14 -36.09
CA GLU A 37 -11.07 1.14 -35.93
C GLU A 37 -11.64 1.99 -34.79
N ASP A 38 -12.97 1.96 -34.59
CA ASP A 38 -13.63 2.65 -33.48
C ASP A 38 -13.24 2.07 -32.12
N GLU A 39 -13.16 0.73 -32.00
CA GLU A 39 -12.72 0.05 -30.78
C GLU A 39 -11.24 0.33 -30.47
N ILE A 40 -10.37 0.37 -31.49
CA ILE A 40 -8.97 0.77 -31.32
C ILE A 40 -8.88 2.21 -30.83
N ALA A 41 -9.65 3.14 -31.41
CA ALA A 41 -9.66 4.54 -30.97
C ALA A 41 -10.17 4.70 -29.53
N LYS A 42 -11.19 3.93 -29.12
CA LYS A 42 -11.65 3.88 -27.72
C LYS A 42 -10.54 3.39 -26.80
N PHE A 43 -9.84 2.32 -27.18
CA PHE A 43 -8.70 1.79 -26.42
C PHE A 43 -7.60 2.83 -26.24
N GLU A 44 -7.13 3.46 -27.32
CA GLU A 44 -6.06 4.46 -27.25
C GLU A 44 -6.45 5.66 -26.36
N ASN A 45 -7.69 6.13 -26.47
CA ASN A 45 -8.18 7.19 -25.59
C ASN A 45 -8.25 6.75 -24.12
N SER A 46 -8.63 5.49 -23.85
CA SER A 46 -8.65 4.95 -22.48
C SER A 46 -7.24 4.83 -21.88
N ILE A 47 -6.24 4.50 -22.69
CA ILE A 47 -4.83 4.47 -22.29
C ILE A 47 -4.37 5.87 -21.90
N LYS A 48 -4.65 6.87 -22.75
CA LYS A 48 -4.28 8.27 -22.45
C LYS A 48 -4.86 8.74 -21.11
N LEU A 49 -6.15 8.51 -20.88
CA LEU A 49 -6.81 8.86 -19.61
C LEU A 49 -6.21 8.10 -18.42
N THR A 50 -5.84 6.84 -18.63
CA THR A 50 -5.22 6.00 -17.60
C THR A 50 -3.84 6.53 -17.21
N ILE A 51 -3.01 6.92 -18.18
CA ILE A 51 -1.70 7.54 -17.96
C ILE A 51 -1.86 8.82 -17.13
N GLU A 52 -2.71 9.75 -17.57
CA GLU A 52 -2.95 11.01 -16.86
C GLU A 52 -3.42 10.80 -15.41
N GLN A 53 -4.23 9.76 -15.17
CA GLN A 53 -4.67 9.40 -13.81
C GLN A 53 -3.51 8.86 -12.97
N ILE A 54 -2.72 7.92 -13.49
CA ILE A 54 -1.62 7.31 -12.74
C ILE A 54 -0.53 8.35 -12.44
N GLU A 55 -0.22 9.25 -13.37
CA GLU A 55 0.72 10.36 -13.15
C GLU A 55 0.28 11.25 -11.99
N LYS A 56 -1.00 11.65 -11.94
CA LYS A 56 -1.55 12.44 -10.82
C LYS A 56 -1.45 11.70 -9.49
N ILE A 57 -1.70 10.38 -9.48
CA ILE A 57 -1.60 9.54 -8.29
C ILE A 57 -0.14 9.44 -7.84
N LYS A 58 0.79 9.26 -8.78
CA LYS A 58 2.23 9.23 -8.51
C LYS A 58 2.69 10.55 -7.86
N GLU A 59 2.38 11.69 -8.47
CA GLU A 59 2.76 13.01 -7.94
C GLU A 59 2.19 13.28 -6.54
N LYS A 60 0.94 12.87 -6.30
CA LYS A 60 0.35 12.97 -4.96
C LYS A 60 1.07 12.06 -3.97
N SER A 61 1.35 10.83 -4.36
CA SER A 61 2.02 9.84 -3.51
C SER A 61 3.45 10.23 -3.17
N GLU A 62 4.20 10.79 -4.12
CA GLU A 62 5.56 11.29 -3.87
C GLU A 62 5.55 12.42 -2.83
N ARG A 63 4.58 13.35 -2.92
CA ARG A 63 4.45 14.46 -1.99
C ARG A 63 4.04 14.02 -0.59
N GLU A 64 3.11 13.06 -0.48
CA GLU A 64 2.55 12.67 0.82
C GLU A 64 3.31 11.53 1.50
N PHE A 65 3.90 10.61 0.74
CA PHE A 65 4.46 9.36 1.24
C PHE A 65 5.92 9.14 0.84
N GLY A 66 6.50 10.03 0.04
CA GLY A 66 7.88 9.93 -0.44
C GLY A 66 8.01 9.08 -1.71
N LYS A 67 9.19 9.19 -2.34
CA LYS A 67 9.49 8.55 -3.63
C LYS A 67 9.39 7.02 -3.59
N ASP A 68 9.84 6.40 -2.50
CA ASP A 68 9.86 4.94 -2.38
C ASP A 68 8.45 4.33 -2.48
N LYS A 69 7.44 5.00 -1.91
CA LYS A 69 6.05 4.53 -1.97
C LYS A 69 5.38 4.85 -3.31
N ALA A 70 5.87 5.87 -4.01
CA ALA A 70 5.37 6.24 -5.33
C ALA A 70 5.95 5.38 -6.46
N ALA A 71 7.07 4.69 -6.23
CA ALA A 71 7.73 3.82 -7.20
C ALA A 71 6.81 2.72 -7.77
N ILE A 72 5.79 2.30 -7.01
CA ILE A 72 4.76 1.35 -7.49
C ILE A 72 4.03 1.91 -8.71
N PHE A 73 3.72 3.20 -8.72
CA PHE A 73 3.05 3.85 -9.85
C PHE A 73 3.95 4.03 -11.06
N GLU A 74 5.29 4.00 -10.89
CA GLU A 74 6.21 3.94 -12.02
C GLU A 74 6.09 2.61 -12.76
N ALA A 75 6.01 1.50 -12.02
CA ALA A 75 5.76 0.19 -12.61
C ALA A 75 4.41 0.15 -13.34
N HIS A 76 3.36 0.77 -12.78
CA HIS A 76 2.06 0.90 -13.46
C HIS A 76 2.18 1.70 -14.76
N LEU A 77 2.91 2.82 -14.76
CA LEU A 77 3.14 3.62 -15.98
C LEU A 77 3.95 2.87 -17.02
N MET A 78 4.99 2.13 -16.62
CA MET A 78 5.77 1.32 -17.55
C MET A 78 4.89 0.30 -18.27
N LEU A 79 3.97 -0.32 -17.54
CA LEU A 79 3.05 -1.30 -18.10
C LEU A 79 2.04 -0.67 -19.05
N VAL A 80 1.42 0.44 -18.65
CA VAL A 80 0.44 1.14 -19.51
C VAL A 80 1.09 1.71 -20.76
N ASN A 81 2.40 2.00 -20.73
CA ASN A 81 3.15 2.48 -21.90
C ASN A 81 3.85 1.37 -22.69
N ASP A 82 3.67 0.10 -22.33
CA ASP A 82 4.32 -1.01 -23.02
C ASP A 82 3.73 -1.19 -24.42
N SER A 83 4.57 -1.04 -25.45
CA SER A 83 4.17 -1.24 -26.84
C SER A 83 3.71 -2.66 -27.12
N GLU A 84 4.29 -3.67 -26.46
CA GLU A 84 3.89 -5.07 -26.66
C GLU A 84 2.48 -5.32 -26.14
N PHE A 85 2.12 -4.71 -25.00
CA PHE A 85 0.76 -4.72 -24.48
C PHE A 85 -0.21 -4.06 -25.46
N HIS A 86 0.14 -2.89 -26.00
CA HIS A 86 -0.71 -2.16 -26.95
C HIS A 86 -0.94 -2.96 -28.23
N ASP A 87 0.13 -3.53 -28.78
CA ASP A 87 0.07 -4.31 -30.01
C ASP A 87 -0.73 -5.59 -29.80
N SER A 88 -0.57 -6.26 -28.66
CA SER A 88 -1.35 -7.46 -28.31
C SER A 88 -2.85 -7.17 -28.26
N VAL A 89 -3.26 -6.09 -27.59
CA VAL A 89 -4.67 -5.66 -27.52
C VAL A 89 -5.20 -5.30 -28.91
N LYS A 90 -4.46 -4.48 -29.68
CA LYS A 90 -4.87 -4.06 -31.03
C LYS A 90 -4.98 -5.25 -31.98
N ASN A 91 -4.06 -6.20 -31.92
CA ASN A 91 -4.09 -7.41 -32.74
C ASN A 91 -5.28 -8.29 -32.40
N MET A 92 -5.64 -8.41 -31.12
CA MET A 92 -6.82 -9.17 -30.69
C MET A 92 -8.11 -8.55 -31.23
N ILE A 93 -8.26 -7.21 -31.12
CA ILE A 93 -9.41 -6.48 -31.69
C ILE A 93 -9.49 -6.69 -33.22
N LYS A 94 -8.36 -6.58 -33.93
CA LYS A 94 -8.32 -6.69 -35.40
C LYS A 94 -8.57 -8.11 -35.92
N ASN A 95 -7.92 -9.10 -35.32
CA ASN A 95 -7.89 -10.46 -35.87
C ASN A 95 -9.02 -11.31 -35.32
N GLU A 96 -9.34 -11.15 -34.03
CA GLU A 96 -10.36 -11.95 -33.34
C GLU A 96 -11.72 -11.25 -33.29
N HIS A 97 -11.80 -10.00 -33.76
CA HIS A 97 -13.04 -9.21 -33.82
C HIS A 97 -13.75 -9.19 -32.47
N VAL A 98 -13.02 -8.83 -31.41
CA VAL A 98 -13.55 -8.65 -30.06
C VAL A 98 -13.56 -7.17 -29.68
N THR A 99 -14.43 -6.78 -28.74
CA THR A 99 -14.45 -5.41 -28.21
C THR A 99 -13.17 -5.05 -27.45
N ALA A 100 -12.88 -3.76 -27.32
CA ALA A 100 -11.66 -3.27 -26.67
C ALA A 100 -11.55 -3.70 -25.20
N ASP A 101 -12.66 -3.69 -24.46
CA ASP A 101 -12.71 -4.09 -23.05
C ASP A 101 -12.44 -5.59 -22.87
N ASN A 102 -12.96 -6.43 -23.77
CA ASN A 102 -12.68 -7.86 -23.77
C ASN A 102 -11.21 -8.14 -24.10
N ALA A 103 -10.67 -7.49 -25.14
CA ALA A 103 -9.26 -7.61 -25.51
C ALA A 103 -8.33 -7.21 -24.35
N VAL A 104 -8.57 -6.05 -23.74
CA VAL A 104 -7.80 -5.59 -22.57
C VAL A 104 -7.89 -6.60 -21.42
N ASN A 105 -9.10 -7.07 -21.10
CA ASN A 105 -9.28 -8.01 -20.01
C ASN A 105 -8.53 -9.33 -20.25
N GLN A 106 -8.60 -9.88 -21.46
CA GLN A 106 -7.91 -11.13 -21.80
C GLN A 106 -6.39 -10.99 -21.73
N VAL A 107 -5.83 -9.94 -22.32
CA VAL A 107 -4.37 -9.71 -22.30
C VAL A 107 -3.87 -9.50 -20.87
N ILE A 108 -4.57 -8.67 -20.08
CA ILE A 108 -4.23 -8.43 -18.67
C ILE A 108 -4.29 -9.74 -17.86
N GLU A 109 -5.36 -10.52 -18.01
CA GLU A 109 -5.54 -11.74 -17.24
C GLU A 109 -4.54 -12.84 -17.63
N GLN A 110 -4.15 -12.92 -18.90
CA GLN A 110 -3.09 -13.82 -19.37
C GLN A 110 -1.75 -13.52 -18.69
N HIS A 111 -1.34 -12.25 -18.70
CA HIS A 111 -0.09 -11.82 -18.05
C HIS A 111 -0.16 -11.97 -16.52
N ALA A 112 -1.29 -11.62 -15.89
CA ALA A 112 -1.47 -11.74 -14.45
C ALA A 112 -1.43 -13.21 -14.01
N SER A 113 -2.15 -14.09 -14.71
CA SER A 113 -2.14 -15.54 -14.44
C SER A 113 -0.75 -16.15 -14.61
N MET A 114 0.01 -15.71 -15.63
CA MET A 114 1.38 -16.15 -15.83
C MET A 114 2.27 -15.75 -14.64
N MET A 115 2.16 -14.51 -14.15
CA MET A 115 2.89 -14.05 -12.97
C MET A 115 2.50 -14.81 -11.69
N GLU A 116 1.21 -15.14 -11.50
CA GLU A 116 0.74 -15.90 -10.34
C GLU A 116 1.18 -17.36 -10.34
N SER A 117 1.35 -17.95 -11.52
CA SER A 117 1.81 -19.33 -11.70
C SER A 117 3.27 -19.52 -11.27
N LEU A 118 4.05 -18.43 -11.21
CA LEU A 118 5.41 -18.44 -10.71
C LEU A 118 5.39 -18.50 -9.19
N ASP A 119 6.22 -19.37 -8.59
CA ASP A 119 6.28 -19.51 -7.13
C ASP A 119 7.16 -18.42 -6.48
N ASP A 120 6.85 -17.17 -6.81
CA ASP A 120 7.50 -15.97 -6.28
C ASP A 120 6.43 -15.04 -5.71
N LYS A 121 6.54 -14.74 -4.41
CA LYS A 121 5.59 -13.86 -3.71
C LYS A 121 5.55 -12.45 -4.31
N TYR A 122 6.70 -11.92 -4.74
CA TYR A 122 6.79 -10.60 -5.34
C TYR A 122 6.05 -10.54 -6.69
N LEU A 123 6.19 -11.59 -7.51
CA LEU A 123 5.48 -11.67 -8.79
C LEU A 123 3.97 -11.86 -8.61
N LYS A 124 3.55 -12.64 -7.60
CA LYS A 124 2.13 -12.76 -7.21
C LYS A 124 1.54 -11.41 -6.78
N GLU A 125 2.30 -10.59 -6.05
CA GLU A 125 1.88 -9.24 -5.69
C GLU A 125 1.77 -8.33 -6.93
N ARG A 126 2.72 -8.39 -7.88
CA ARG A 126 2.65 -7.66 -9.15
C ARG A 126 1.46 -8.05 -10.03
N ALA A 127 1.01 -9.30 -9.97
CA ALA A 127 -0.19 -9.73 -10.71
C ALA A 127 -1.45 -9.00 -10.24
N VAL A 128 -1.54 -8.68 -8.94
CA VAL A 128 -2.65 -7.87 -8.41
C VAL A 128 -2.59 -6.44 -8.94
N ASP A 129 -1.39 -5.85 -8.94
CA ASP A 129 -1.15 -4.50 -9.49
C ASP A 129 -1.52 -4.42 -10.98
N LEU A 130 -1.18 -5.47 -11.75
CA LEU A 130 -1.54 -5.59 -13.15
C LEU A 130 -3.05 -5.58 -13.38
N ARG A 131 -3.80 -6.30 -12.54
CA ARG A 131 -5.28 -6.29 -12.60
C ARG A 131 -5.88 -4.95 -12.16
N ASP A 132 -5.25 -4.22 -11.24
CA ASP A 132 -5.68 -2.84 -10.87
C ASP A 132 -5.55 -1.90 -12.08
N VAL A 133 -4.43 -1.98 -12.81
CA VAL A 133 -4.21 -1.23 -14.04
C VAL A 133 -5.24 -1.61 -15.12
N GLY A 134 -5.44 -2.90 -15.38
CA GLY A 134 -6.43 -3.37 -16.36
C GLY A 134 -7.84 -2.91 -16.04
N SER A 135 -8.25 -3.01 -14.77
CA SER A 135 -9.54 -2.51 -14.30
C SER A 135 -9.70 -1.00 -14.52
N ARG A 136 -8.62 -0.23 -14.36
CA ARG A 136 -8.62 1.22 -14.63
C ARG A 136 -8.79 1.54 -16.12
N ILE A 137 -8.11 0.82 -17.00
CA ILE A 137 -8.25 0.95 -18.45
C ILE A 137 -9.71 0.67 -18.86
N ILE A 138 -10.27 -0.45 -18.38
CA ILE A 138 -11.65 -0.85 -18.68
C ILE A 138 -12.65 0.20 -18.16
N ASN A 139 -12.47 0.71 -16.93
CA ASN A 139 -13.35 1.77 -16.42
C ASN A 139 -13.27 3.05 -17.28
N ASN A 140 -12.09 3.41 -17.79
CA ASN A 140 -11.93 4.54 -18.70
C ASN A 140 -12.58 4.28 -20.08
N LEU A 141 -12.59 3.04 -20.58
CA LEU A 141 -13.33 2.65 -21.79
C LEU A 141 -14.83 2.93 -21.64
N PHE A 142 -15.43 2.52 -20.53
CA PHE A 142 -16.85 2.71 -20.25
C PHE A 142 -17.20 4.09 -19.66
N ARG A 143 -16.21 4.96 -19.44
CA ARG A 143 -16.35 6.25 -18.74
C ARG A 143 -17.03 6.08 -17.37
N ILE A 144 -16.75 4.97 -16.70
CA ILE A 144 -17.27 4.69 -15.35
C ILE A 144 -16.52 5.57 -14.37
N ILE A 145 -17.25 6.49 -13.75
CA ILE A 145 -16.74 7.32 -12.66
C ILE A 145 -16.92 6.50 -11.38
N ASN A 146 -15.82 5.92 -10.89
CA ASN A 146 -15.78 5.33 -9.56
C ASN A 146 -15.71 6.43 -8.50
N VAL A 147 -16.26 6.15 -7.32
CA VAL A 147 -16.21 7.11 -6.21
C VAL A 147 -14.76 7.32 -5.80
N ASN A 148 -14.34 8.58 -5.72
CA ASN A 148 -12.96 8.92 -5.39
C ASN A 148 -12.82 9.11 -3.88
N LEU A 149 -11.95 8.34 -3.23
CA LEU A 149 -11.63 8.53 -1.81
C LEU A 149 -10.94 9.88 -1.54
N SER A 150 -10.52 10.60 -2.58
CA SER A 150 -10.04 11.97 -2.49
C SER A 150 -11.15 13.01 -2.31
N GLU A 151 -12.41 12.67 -2.59
CA GLU A 151 -13.56 13.59 -2.54
C GLU A 151 -14.42 13.39 -1.29
N LEU A 152 -13.86 12.78 -0.24
CA LEU A 152 -14.53 12.69 1.06
C LEU A 152 -14.62 14.09 1.69
N TYR A 153 -15.84 14.53 2.00
CA TYR A 153 -16.14 15.84 2.62
C TYR A 153 -16.42 15.74 4.13
N GLU A 154 -16.70 14.55 4.64
CA GLU A 154 -17.00 14.29 6.04
C GLU A 154 -16.09 13.20 6.60
N LYS A 155 -15.95 13.18 7.93
CA LYS A 155 -15.16 12.15 8.63
C LYS A 155 -15.92 10.83 8.67
N VAL A 156 -15.36 9.80 8.03
CA VAL A 156 -16.02 8.50 7.83
C VAL A 156 -15.13 7.32 8.18
N ILE A 157 -15.75 6.16 8.41
CA ILE A 157 -15.11 4.86 8.42
C ILE A 157 -15.31 4.23 7.05
N ILE A 158 -14.23 3.84 6.38
CA ILE A 158 -14.32 3.18 5.08
C ILE A 158 -14.55 1.69 5.29
N ILE A 159 -15.56 1.12 4.64
CA ILE A 159 -15.74 -0.33 4.54
C ILE A 159 -15.66 -0.70 3.06
N ALA A 160 -14.77 -1.62 2.72
CA ALA A 160 -14.54 -2.02 1.33
C ALA A 160 -14.32 -3.54 1.21
N LYS A 161 -14.47 -4.09 0.00
CA LYS A 161 -14.05 -5.49 -0.23
C LYS A 161 -12.53 -5.58 -0.12
N ASP A 162 -11.87 -4.65 -0.80
CA ASP A 162 -10.42 -4.43 -0.79
C ASP A 162 -10.12 -2.95 -1.00
N LEU A 163 -8.90 -2.53 -0.66
CA LEU A 163 -8.37 -1.22 -0.99
C LEU A 163 -7.05 -1.41 -1.74
N THR A 164 -7.01 -1.01 -3.01
CA THR A 164 -5.81 -1.14 -3.83
C THR A 164 -4.80 -0.05 -3.46
N PRO A 165 -3.51 -0.20 -3.79
CA PRO A 165 -2.49 0.82 -3.51
C PRO A 165 -2.91 2.21 -4.00
N SER A 166 -3.53 2.27 -5.19
CA SER A 166 -4.12 3.47 -5.79
C SER A 166 -5.18 4.13 -4.88
N ASP A 167 -6.07 3.34 -4.28
CA ASP A 167 -7.15 3.83 -3.43
C ASP A 167 -6.58 4.43 -2.14
N THR A 168 -5.68 3.71 -1.48
CA THR A 168 -5.02 4.15 -0.25
C THR A 168 -4.14 5.38 -0.46
N ALA A 169 -3.50 5.52 -1.63
CA ALA A 169 -2.67 6.66 -1.96
C ALA A 169 -3.47 7.94 -2.28
N THR A 170 -4.66 7.78 -2.86
CA THR A 170 -5.53 8.92 -3.19
C THR A 170 -6.43 9.36 -2.04
N MET A 171 -6.63 8.48 -1.05
CA MET A 171 -7.44 8.69 0.14
C MET A 171 -7.10 9.99 0.89
N ARG A 172 -8.12 10.77 1.24
CA ARG A 172 -7.96 11.91 2.15
C ARG A 172 -7.89 11.45 3.60
N LYS A 173 -6.67 11.24 4.09
CA LYS A 173 -6.40 10.75 5.47
C LYS A 173 -7.12 11.56 6.56
N GLU A 174 -7.29 12.87 6.40
CA GLU A 174 -7.93 13.73 7.42
C GLU A 174 -9.43 13.43 7.59
N MET A 175 -10.03 12.81 6.57
CA MET A 175 -11.45 12.46 6.51
C MET A 175 -11.69 10.98 6.81
N VAL A 176 -10.64 10.17 6.95
CA VAL A 176 -10.77 8.73 7.22
C VAL A 176 -10.41 8.45 8.67
N LEU A 177 -11.43 8.12 9.46
CA LEU A 177 -11.28 7.79 10.88
C LEU A 177 -10.67 6.41 11.09
N GLY A 178 -10.98 5.48 10.18
CA GLY A 178 -10.60 4.08 10.24
C GLY A 178 -11.11 3.34 9.00
N PHE A 179 -10.65 2.12 8.77
CA PHE A 179 -11.22 1.30 7.70
C PHE A 179 -11.24 -0.20 7.99
N ALA A 180 -12.14 -0.91 7.31
CA ALA A 180 -12.19 -2.36 7.29
C ALA A 180 -12.31 -2.94 5.89
N THR A 181 -11.65 -4.08 5.65
CA THR A 181 -11.72 -4.80 4.38
C THR A 181 -12.13 -6.26 4.54
N ASP A 182 -12.84 -6.80 3.54
CA ASP A 182 -13.18 -8.23 3.49
C ASP A 182 -11.93 -9.09 3.29
N ILE A 183 -11.03 -8.64 2.41
CA ILE A 183 -9.78 -9.35 2.09
C ILE A 183 -8.56 -8.62 2.65
N GLY A 184 -7.41 -9.28 2.60
CA GLY A 184 -6.13 -8.74 3.07
C GLY A 184 -5.61 -9.44 4.32
N GLY A 185 -4.31 -9.34 4.53
CA GLY A 185 -3.60 -9.98 5.64
C GLY A 185 -2.70 -8.99 6.36
N ARG A 186 -2.09 -9.43 7.47
CA ARG A 186 -1.25 -8.56 8.33
C ARG A 186 -0.07 -7.90 7.61
N THR A 187 0.37 -8.51 6.51
CA THR A 187 1.50 -8.07 5.66
C THR A 187 1.05 -7.54 4.30
N SER A 188 -0.25 -7.36 4.04
CA SER A 188 -0.69 -6.80 2.75
C SER A 188 -0.29 -5.33 2.62
N HIS A 189 -0.20 -4.85 1.37
CA HIS A 189 0.05 -3.44 1.07
C HIS A 189 -0.90 -2.51 1.82
N THR A 190 -2.19 -2.84 1.85
CA THR A 190 -3.22 -2.12 2.60
C THR A 190 -2.90 -2.05 4.10
N ALA A 191 -2.44 -3.15 4.71
CA ALA A 191 -2.08 -3.18 6.12
C ALA A 191 -0.79 -2.40 6.43
N ILE A 192 0.19 -2.42 5.53
CA ILE A 192 1.42 -1.64 5.64
C ILE A 192 1.10 -0.14 5.55
N MET A 193 0.28 0.25 4.57
CA MET A 193 -0.14 1.63 4.40
C MET A 193 -0.97 2.12 5.59
N ALA A 194 -1.89 1.32 6.12
CA ALA A 194 -2.66 1.67 7.32
C ALA A 194 -1.79 2.11 8.50
N ARG A 195 -0.69 1.38 8.76
CA ARG A 195 0.25 1.68 9.84
C ARG A 195 1.01 2.96 9.57
N SER A 196 1.47 3.16 8.34
CA SER A 196 2.17 4.40 7.97
C SER A 196 1.25 5.62 8.01
N LEU A 197 -0.04 5.44 7.77
CA LEU A 197 -1.05 6.49 7.87
C LEU A 197 -1.52 6.72 9.31
N GLU A 198 -1.15 5.84 10.25
CA GLU A 198 -1.62 5.85 11.64
C GLU A 198 -3.17 5.79 11.74
N ILE A 199 -3.81 5.16 10.75
CA ILE A 199 -5.28 5.00 10.70
C ILE A 199 -5.63 3.62 11.28
N PRO A 200 -6.54 3.52 12.26
CA PRO A 200 -7.04 2.24 12.76
C PRO A 200 -7.62 1.37 11.64
N ALA A 201 -7.17 0.12 11.54
CA ALA A 201 -7.57 -0.75 10.44
C ALA A 201 -7.71 -2.23 10.82
N VAL A 202 -8.76 -2.86 10.28
CA VAL A 202 -9.02 -4.31 10.40
C VAL A 202 -9.20 -4.90 9.00
N VAL A 203 -8.34 -5.81 8.60
CA VAL A 203 -8.38 -6.42 7.26
C VAL A 203 -8.80 -7.88 7.35
N GLY A 204 -9.24 -8.49 6.23
CA GLY A 204 -9.53 -9.92 6.21
C GLY A 204 -10.75 -10.30 7.06
N THR A 205 -11.78 -9.47 7.09
CA THR A 205 -13.03 -9.74 7.84
C THR A 205 -13.95 -10.75 7.14
N GLY A 206 -13.68 -11.06 5.86
CA GLY A 206 -14.43 -11.98 5.02
C GLY A 206 -15.69 -11.39 4.39
N ASN A 207 -16.57 -10.76 5.18
CA ASN A 207 -17.90 -10.34 4.73
C ASN A 207 -18.44 -9.06 5.41
N VAL A 208 -17.56 -8.15 5.84
CA VAL A 208 -17.98 -6.87 6.41
C VAL A 208 -18.82 -6.05 5.42
N THR A 209 -18.51 -6.09 4.13
CA THR A 209 -19.26 -5.33 3.11
C THR A 209 -20.71 -5.80 2.95
N GLN A 210 -20.99 -7.06 3.25
CA GLN A 210 -22.33 -7.64 3.16
C GLN A 210 -23.16 -7.37 4.42
N SER A 211 -22.50 -6.95 5.50
CA SER A 211 -23.11 -6.82 6.83
C SER A 211 -23.42 -5.37 7.20
N VAL A 212 -23.28 -4.43 6.27
CA VAL A 212 -23.38 -2.98 6.54
C VAL A 212 -24.12 -2.24 5.43
N VAL A 213 -24.83 -1.19 5.82
CA VAL A 213 -25.41 -0.21 4.91
C VAL A 213 -24.66 1.12 5.04
N GLY A 214 -24.44 1.82 3.91
CA GLY A 214 -23.81 3.14 3.92
C GLY A 214 -24.56 4.12 4.83
N GLY A 215 -23.82 4.90 5.62
CA GLY A 215 -24.35 5.89 6.55
C GLY A 215 -24.63 5.38 7.97
N GLU A 216 -24.57 4.07 8.22
CA GLU A 216 -24.68 3.49 9.56
C GLU A 216 -23.48 3.86 10.44
N THR A 217 -23.64 3.85 11.75
CA THR A 217 -22.51 4.01 12.68
C THR A 217 -21.73 2.71 12.75
N ALA A 218 -20.41 2.77 12.66
CA ALA A 218 -19.52 1.65 12.92
C ALA A 218 -18.42 2.01 13.91
N ILE A 219 -17.86 0.95 14.50
CA ILE A 219 -16.68 1.00 15.35
C ILE A 219 -15.63 0.08 14.74
N ILE A 220 -14.42 0.60 14.58
CA ILE A 220 -13.22 -0.16 14.24
C ILE A 220 -12.32 -0.21 15.46
N ASP A 221 -12.07 -1.41 15.98
CA ASP A 221 -11.03 -1.66 16.98
C ASP A 221 -9.84 -2.34 16.28
N GLY A 222 -8.89 -1.52 15.87
CA GLY A 222 -7.66 -1.95 15.23
C GLY A 222 -6.69 -2.65 16.18
N ASN A 223 -6.93 -2.60 17.50
CA ASN A 223 -6.10 -3.30 18.48
C ASN A 223 -6.52 -4.78 18.58
N GLU A 224 -7.82 -5.03 18.65
CA GLU A 224 -8.39 -6.36 18.83
C GLU A 224 -8.79 -7.04 17.50
N GLY A 225 -8.79 -6.29 16.40
CA GLY A 225 -9.20 -6.80 15.09
C GLY A 225 -10.72 -6.94 14.97
N ILE A 226 -11.47 -6.04 15.60
CA ILE A 226 -12.93 -6.12 15.72
C ILE A 226 -13.59 -4.99 14.93
N VAL A 227 -14.67 -5.34 14.25
CA VAL A 227 -15.58 -4.38 13.59
C VAL A 227 -16.98 -4.56 14.16
N ILE A 228 -17.58 -3.46 14.61
CA ILE A 228 -18.95 -3.44 15.12
C ILE A 228 -19.77 -2.51 14.23
N ILE A 229 -20.79 -3.07 13.58
CA ILE A 229 -21.73 -2.33 12.75
C ILE A 229 -22.99 -2.06 13.57
N ASN A 230 -23.50 -0.84 13.49
CA ASN A 230 -24.69 -0.36 14.19
C ASN A 230 -24.70 -0.75 15.69
N PRO A 231 -23.72 -0.29 16.48
CA PRO A 231 -23.63 -0.61 17.90
C PRO A 231 -24.84 -0.07 18.67
N ASP A 232 -25.28 -0.78 19.71
CA ASP A 232 -26.25 -0.23 20.66
C ASP A 232 -25.62 0.88 21.53
N ASP A 233 -26.46 1.66 22.20
CA ASP A 233 -26.01 2.81 23.01
C ASP A 233 -25.05 2.40 24.14
N VAL A 234 -25.17 1.17 24.64
CA VAL A 234 -24.30 0.62 25.69
C VAL A 234 -22.90 0.40 25.12
N THR A 235 -22.81 -0.35 24.02
CA THR A 235 -21.56 -0.64 23.31
C THR A 235 -20.90 0.64 22.81
N LEU A 236 -21.69 1.59 22.29
CA LEU A 236 -21.17 2.86 21.82
C LEU A 236 -20.50 3.65 22.96
N LYS A 237 -21.15 3.76 24.12
CA LYS A 237 -20.57 4.43 25.30
C LYS A 237 -19.31 3.73 25.80
N GLU A 238 -19.32 2.40 25.86
CA GLU A 238 -18.12 1.63 26.26
C GLU A 238 -16.93 1.93 25.33
N TYR A 239 -17.16 2.00 24.03
CA TYR A 239 -16.11 2.31 23.06
C TYR A 239 -15.71 3.78 23.05
N GLU A 240 -16.62 4.71 23.31
CA GLU A 240 -16.28 6.12 23.54
C GLU A 240 -15.35 6.28 24.75
N GLU A 241 -15.62 5.57 25.86
CA GLU A 241 -14.74 5.54 27.02
C GLU A 241 -13.38 4.93 26.69
N LYS A 242 -13.35 3.80 25.96
CA LYS A 242 -12.09 3.18 25.48
C LYS A 242 -11.31 4.14 24.59
N LEU A 243 -11.97 4.84 23.67
CA LEU A 243 -11.36 5.83 22.79
C LEU A 243 -10.76 7.00 23.59
N ASN A 244 -11.49 7.51 24.59
CA ASN A 244 -10.99 8.57 25.45
C ASN A 244 -9.79 8.13 26.29
N LYS A 245 -9.84 6.92 26.87
CA LYS A 245 -8.70 6.32 27.58
C LYS A 245 -7.49 6.14 26.65
N TYR A 246 -7.72 5.71 25.41
CA TYR A 246 -6.67 5.57 24.40
C TYR A 246 -6.04 6.93 24.06
N LYS A 247 -6.84 7.96 23.81
CA LYS A 247 -6.36 9.34 23.57
C LYS A 247 -5.56 9.88 24.75
N MET A 248 -6.07 9.74 25.97
CA MET A 248 -5.35 10.16 27.18
C MET A 248 -4.03 9.41 27.35
N LYS A 249 -4.01 8.10 27.06
CA LYS A 249 -2.78 7.30 27.07
C LYS A 249 -1.78 7.81 26.05
N VAL A 250 -2.21 8.09 24.82
CA VAL A 250 -1.34 8.63 23.76
C VAL A 250 -0.79 10.01 24.15
N GLU A 251 -1.60 10.92 24.69
CA GLU A 251 -1.12 12.22 25.17
C GLU A 251 -0.12 12.06 26.31
N ARG A 252 -0.39 11.18 27.28
CA ARG A 252 0.54 10.90 28.39
C ARG A 252 1.85 10.28 27.91
N LEU A 253 1.83 9.47 26.84
CA LEU A 253 3.05 8.93 26.23
C LEU A 253 3.88 10.02 25.56
N LYS A 254 3.26 11.07 25.00
CA LYS A 254 3.99 12.22 24.43
C LYS A 254 4.75 13.00 25.50
N GLU A 255 4.24 13.06 26.73
CA GLU A 255 4.95 13.68 27.86
C GLU A 255 6.25 12.93 28.21
N LEU A 256 6.33 11.64 27.89
CA LEU A 256 7.53 10.83 28.13
C LEU A 256 8.64 11.06 27.11
N LYS A 257 8.35 11.74 25.98
CA LYS A 257 9.26 11.90 24.85
C LYS A 257 10.65 12.41 25.26
N ASP A 258 10.69 13.38 26.16
CA ASP A 258 11.94 14.05 26.57
C ASP A 258 12.47 13.53 27.91
N LEU A 259 11.82 12.53 28.51
CA LEU A 259 12.25 11.91 29.76
C LEU A 259 13.25 10.77 29.50
N PRO A 260 14.23 10.56 30.39
CA PRO A 260 15.15 9.43 30.26
C PRO A 260 14.41 8.11 30.47
N ALA A 261 14.75 7.10 29.68
CA ALA A 261 14.26 5.74 29.88
C ALA A 261 14.93 5.08 31.09
N MET A 262 14.31 5.24 32.25
CA MET A 262 14.82 4.76 33.54
C MET A 262 13.73 3.95 34.27
N THR A 263 14.11 2.84 34.87
CA THR A 263 13.21 2.01 35.69
C THR A 263 12.93 2.68 37.03
N THR A 264 11.92 2.19 37.77
CA THR A 264 11.55 2.74 39.09
C THR A 264 12.61 2.57 40.17
N ASP A 265 13.55 1.64 39.98
CA ASP A 265 14.71 1.38 40.83
C ASP A 265 16.00 2.05 40.32
N GLY A 266 15.93 2.83 39.24
CA GLY A 266 17.01 3.73 38.79
C GLY A 266 17.94 3.19 37.68
N GLU A 267 17.65 2.02 37.11
CA GLU A 267 18.43 1.47 36.00
C GLU A 267 18.09 2.17 34.68
N ARG A 268 19.11 2.62 33.95
CA ARG A 268 18.95 3.34 32.67
C ARG A 268 19.06 2.39 31.49
N SER A 269 18.12 2.49 30.56
CA SER A 269 18.18 1.83 29.25
C SER A 269 18.16 2.89 28.15
N MET A 270 18.69 2.58 26.96
CA MET A 270 18.62 3.48 25.81
C MET A 270 17.46 3.04 24.91
N LEU A 271 16.50 3.92 24.66
CA LEU A 271 15.44 3.68 23.68
C LEU A 271 15.84 4.25 22.32
N ALA A 272 16.25 3.36 21.42
CA ALA A 272 16.67 3.71 20.07
C ALA A 272 15.64 3.25 19.03
N ALA A 273 15.57 3.97 17.91
CA ALA A 273 14.67 3.63 16.81
C ALA A 273 15.33 2.72 15.78
N ASN A 274 14.51 1.93 15.09
CA ASN A 274 14.92 1.18 13.90
C ASN A 274 14.39 1.92 12.67
N ILE A 275 15.26 2.19 11.70
CA ILE A 275 14.92 2.92 10.47
C ILE A 275 15.27 2.11 9.23
N GLY A 276 14.48 2.29 8.17
CA GLY A 276 14.67 1.66 6.87
C GLY A 276 15.09 2.63 5.77
N THR A 277 14.80 3.92 5.93
CA THR A 277 15.20 5.00 5.02
C THR A 277 15.77 6.18 5.83
N PRO A 278 16.55 7.08 5.21
CA PRO A 278 17.08 8.26 5.89
C PRO A 278 15.97 9.16 6.46
N ASN A 279 14.83 9.26 5.77
CA ASN A 279 13.71 10.13 6.16
C ASN A 279 13.00 9.67 7.44
N ASP A 280 13.09 8.37 7.79
CA ASP A 280 12.50 7.83 9.01
C ASP A 280 13.13 8.46 10.29
N VAL A 281 14.30 9.08 10.17
CA VAL A 281 14.96 9.80 11.28
C VAL A 281 14.08 10.90 11.88
N GLU A 282 13.23 11.54 11.07
CA GLU A 282 12.32 12.57 11.54
C GLU A 282 11.25 11.98 12.47
N GLY A 283 10.71 10.81 12.10
CA GLY A 283 9.79 10.05 12.94
C GLY A 283 10.44 9.59 14.23
N ALA A 284 11.69 9.12 14.18
CA ALA A 284 12.46 8.73 15.36
C ALA A 284 12.64 9.90 16.34
N LEU A 285 13.07 11.06 15.85
CA LEU A 285 13.24 12.28 16.65
C LEU A 285 11.91 12.80 17.22
N LYS A 286 10.84 12.75 16.42
CA LYS A 286 9.49 13.15 16.86
C LYS A 286 9.01 12.30 18.05
N ASN A 287 9.40 11.02 18.09
CA ASN A 287 9.06 10.08 19.16
C ASN A 287 10.09 10.01 20.31
N GLY A 288 11.11 10.89 20.32
CA GLY A 288 12.05 10.98 21.44
C GLY A 288 13.16 9.93 21.43
N ALA A 289 13.45 9.31 20.28
CA ALA A 289 14.52 8.32 20.19
C ALA A 289 15.88 8.90 20.67
N GLU A 290 16.54 8.16 21.54
CA GLU A 290 17.87 8.50 22.09
C GLU A 290 19.01 8.14 21.12
N GLY A 291 18.70 7.42 20.06
CA GLY A 291 19.64 6.95 19.04
C GLY A 291 18.90 6.21 17.93
N ILE A 292 19.65 5.79 16.92
CA ILE A 292 19.21 4.79 15.94
C ILE A 292 19.90 3.48 16.29
N GLY A 293 19.12 2.49 16.73
CA GLY A 293 19.63 1.18 17.15
C GLY A 293 19.84 0.22 15.98
N LEU A 294 19.16 0.49 14.86
CA LEU A 294 19.34 -0.24 13.61
C LEU A 294 18.96 0.66 12.43
N PHE A 295 19.95 1.04 11.64
CA PHE A 295 19.73 1.56 10.28
C PHE A 295 19.94 0.42 9.29
N ARG A 296 18.84 -0.02 8.67
CA ARG A 296 18.85 -1.02 7.59
C ARG A 296 19.29 -0.36 6.29
N THR A 297 20.36 -0.85 5.69
CA THR A 297 20.99 -0.25 4.50
C THR A 297 20.47 -0.84 3.19
N GLU A 298 19.64 -1.89 3.25
CA GLU A 298 19.12 -2.56 2.06
C GLU A 298 18.40 -1.61 1.08
N PHE A 299 17.79 -0.52 1.55
CA PHE A 299 17.11 0.46 0.70
C PHE A 299 18.03 1.10 -0.35
N LEU A 300 19.34 1.24 -0.08
CA LEU A 300 20.31 1.81 -1.02
C LEU A 300 20.56 0.90 -2.23
N TYR A 301 20.31 -0.40 -2.05
CA TYR A 301 20.57 -1.45 -3.01
C TYR A 301 19.29 -1.90 -3.72
N MET A 302 18.16 -1.90 -3.03
CA MET A 302 16.88 -2.33 -3.59
C MET A 302 16.31 -1.32 -4.60
N ASN A 303 15.48 -1.80 -5.54
CA ASN A 303 14.81 -0.99 -6.57
C ASN A 303 15.75 -0.19 -7.51
N ARG A 304 16.95 -0.72 -7.77
CA ARG A 304 17.92 -0.14 -8.72
C ARG A 304 18.48 -1.24 -9.64
N ASN A 305 19.18 -0.82 -10.68
CA ASN A 305 19.80 -1.73 -11.67
C ASN A 305 21.31 -1.91 -11.46
N ASN A 306 21.92 -1.19 -10.52
CA ASN A 306 23.35 -1.24 -10.22
C ASN A 306 23.57 -1.03 -8.72
N PHE A 307 24.75 -1.40 -8.23
CA PHE A 307 25.16 -1.11 -6.86
C PHE A 307 25.21 0.41 -6.61
N PRO A 308 24.81 0.87 -5.41
CA PRO A 308 24.98 2.27 -5.03
C PRO A 308 26.46 2.61 -4.96
N THR A 309 26.80 3.82 -5.40
CA THR A 309 28.18 4.32 -5.30
C THR A 309 28.53 4.61 -3.84
N GLU A 310 29.83 4.72 -3.54
CA GLU A 310 30.30 5.15 -2.22
C GLU A 310 29.70 6.51 -1.84
N GLU A 311 29.63 7.45 -2.78
CA GLU A 311 29.10 8.79 -2.56
C GLU A 311 27.61 8.77 -2.18
N GLU A 312 26.81 7.94 -2.85
CA GLU A 312 25.37 7.79 -2.54
C GLU A 312 25.16 7.20 -1.14
N GLN A 313 25.99 6.22 -0.77
CA GLN A 313 25.96 5.65 0.58
C GLN A 313 26.39 6.69 1.62
N PHE A 314 27.49 7.42 1.34
CA PHE A 314 28.02 8.45 2.21
C PHE A 314 26.99 9.54 2.50
N GLU A 315 26.34 10.10 1.48
CA GLU A 315 25.35 11.16 1.67
C GLU A 315 24.13 10.67 2.47
N ALA A 316 23.68 9.43 2.24
CA ALA A 316 22.60 8.84 3.04
C ALA A 316 22.98 8.64 4.52
N TYR A 317 24.19 8.15 4.79
CA TYR A 317 24.68 7.93 6.15
C TYR A 317 24.96 9.25 6.87
N LYS A 318 25.56 10.21 6.17
CA LYS A 318 25.84 11.56 6.65
C LYS A 318 24.56 12.27 7.05
N TYR A 319 23.52 12.23 6.22
CA TYR A 319 22.23 12.84 6.53
C TYR A 319 21.67 12.36 7.88
N VAL A 320 21.64 11.04 8.11
CA VAL A 320 21.14 10.47 9.37
C VAL A 320 22.05 10.83 10.54
N ALA A 321 23.37 10.73 10.36
CA ALA A 321 24.34 11.06 11.41
C ALA A 321 24.26 12.54 11.85
N GLU A 322 24.16 13.47 10.89
CA GLU A 322 24.02 14.90 11.16
C GLU A 322 22.68 15.21 11.84
N LYS A 323 21.58 14.61 11.39
CA LYS A 323 20.24 14.80 11.98
C LYS A 323 20.16 14.29 13.42
N MET A 324 20.88 13.23 13.75
CA MET A 324 20.92 12.68 15.11
C MET A 324 21.79 13.52 16.07
N ASN A 325 22.55 14.49 15.56
CA ASN A 325 23.25 15.53 16.32
C ASN A 325 24.01 14.98 17.55
N GLY A 326 24.90 14.01 17.31
CA GLY A 326 25.75 13.41 18.35
C GLY A 326 25.13 12.21 19.07
N LYS A 327 23.85 11.89 18.85
CA LYS A 327 23.25 10.63 19.31
C LYS A 327 23.79 9.44 18.50
N PRO A 328 23.90 8.24 19.11
CA PRO A 328 24.46 7.08 18.43
C PRO A 328 23.58 6.61 17.27
N VAL A 329 24.22 6.17 16.19
CA VAL A 329 23.59 5.58 15.01
C VAL A 329 24.30 4.27 14.68
N THR A 330 23.59 3.15 14.84
CA THR A 330 24.08 1.83 14.48
C THR A 330 23.68 1.51 13.04
N ILE A 331 24.63 1.69 12.13
CA ILE A 331 24.47 1.35 10.71
C ILE A 331 24.79 -0.13 10.53
N ARG A 332 23.83 -0.91 10.05
CA ARG A 332 24.08 -2.31 9.71
C ARG A 332 24.58 -2.39 8.27
N THR A 333 25.65 -3.14 8.06
CA THR A 333 26.12 -3.48 6.71
C THR A 333 25.04 -4.24 5.92
N LEU A 334 25.22 -4.34 4.62
CA LEU A 334 24.25 -4.94 3.72
C LEU A 334 23.82 -6.35 4.21
N ASP A 335 22.52 -6.52 4.43
CA ASP A 335 21.88 -7.80 4.77
C ASP A 335 20.91 -8.19 3.64
N ILE A 336 21.49 -8.68 2.55
CA ILE A 336 20.76 -9.15 1.36
C ILE A 336 20.93 -10.66 1.20
N GLY A 337 20.01 -11.32 0.50
CA GLY A 337 19.86 -12.79 0.48
C GLY A 337 18.59 -13.24 1.21
N GLY A 338 18.28 -14.53 1.17
CA GLY A 338 16.98 -15.01 1.66
C GLY A 338 15.87 -14.75 0.64
N ASP A 339 14.87 -13.97 1.05
CA ASP A 339 13.73 -13.50 0.25
C ASP A 339 14.01 -12.22 -0.55
N LYS A 340 15.15 -11.57 -0.30
CA LYS A 340 15.53 -10.30 -0.94
C LYS A 340 16.59 -10.54 -2.02
N LYS A 341 16.19 -10.51 -3.29
CA LYS A 341 17.09 -10.62 -4.45
C LYS A 341 17.42 -9.24 -5.03
N LEU A 342 18.65 -9.05 -5.49
CA LEU A 342 19.07 -7.87 -6.26
C LEU A 342 19.17 -8.30 -7.73
N PRO A 343 18.39 -7.70 -8.65
CA PRO A 343 18.37 -8.13 -10.07
C PRO A 343 19.73 -8.08 -10.76
N TYR A 344 20.61 -7.19 -10.29
CA TYR A 344 21.94 -6.93 -10.86
C TYR A 344 23.08 -7.66 -10.13
N LEU A 345 22.77 -8.42 -9.07
CA LEU A 345 23.72 -9.27 -8.39
C LEU A 345 23.37 -10.72 -8.67
N ASN A 346 24.22 -11.38 -9.46
CA ASN A 346 24.02 -12.79 -9.80
C ASN A 346 24.31 -13.67 -8.57
N MET A 347 23.26 -14.06 -7.86
CA MET A 347 23.33 -14.99 -6.73
C MET A 347 22.88 -16.37 -7.18
N PRO A 348 23.58 -17.45 -6.80
CA PRO A 348 23.14 -18.81 -7.09
C PRO A 348 21.82 -19.09 -6.38
N ASP A 349 20.95 -19.88 -7.02
CA ASP A 349 19.75 -20.38 -6.36
C ASP A 349 20.12 -21.41 -5.29
N GLU A 350 19.59 -21.20 -4.08
CA GLU A 350 19.84 -22.06 -2.93
C GLU A 350 18.55 -22.75 -2.49
N MET A 351 18.65 -24.01 -2.05
CA MET A 351 17.52 -24.76 -1.50
C MET A 351 16.94 -24.09 -0.24
N ASN A 352 17.77 -23.42 0.55
CA ASN A 352 17.33 -22.62 1.69
C ASN A 352 18.11 -21.30 1.79
N PRO A 353 17.63 -20.25 1.10
CA PRO A 353 18.29 -18.94 1.08
C PRO A 353 18.44 -18.28 2.45
N PHE A 354 17.62 -18.66 3.45
CA PHE A 354 17.74 -18.12 4.81
C PHE A 354 18.98 -18.65 5.55
N LEU A 355 19.48 -19.83 5.16
CA LEU A 355 20.64 -20.49 5.77
C LEU A 355 21.93 -20.38 4.93
N GLY A 356 21.83 -19.86 3.71
CA GLY A 356 22.90 -19.87 2.72
C GLY A 356 23.71 -18.57 2.60
N TYR A 357 23.95 -18.15 1.37
CA TYR A 357 24.82 -17.03 0.97
C TYR A 357 24.10 -15.68 1.12
N ARG A 358 24.23 -15.07 2.29
CA ARG A 358 23.54 -13.83 2.66
C ARG A 358 24.36 -12.93 3.58
N ALA A 359 23.97 -11.66 3.63
CA ALA A 359 24.54 -10.65 4.54
C ALA A 359 26.07 -10.62 4.47
N ILE A 360 26.74 -10.69 5.61
CA ILE A 360 28.22 -10.66 5.71
C ILE A 360 28.94 -11.81 4.98
N ARG A 361 28.21 -12.86 4.54
CA ARG A 361 28.79 -13.96 3.77
C ARG A 361 28.93 -13.63 2.29
N LEU A 362 28.10 -12.71 1.80
CA LEU A 362 28.21 -12.13 0.46
C LEU A 362 29.39 -11.15 0.44
#